data_AF-A0AAQ2GD91-F1
#
_entry.id   AF-A0AAQ2GD91-F1
#
_cell.length_a   1.000
_cell.length_b   1.000
_cell.length_c   1.000
_cell.angle_alpha   90.00
_cell.angle_beta   90.00
_cell.angle_gamma   90.00
#
_symmetry.space_group_name_H-M   'P 1'
#
loop_
_entity.id
_entity.type
_entity.pdbx_description
1 polymer ?
#
loop_
_entity_poly.entity_id
_entity_poly.type
_entity_poly.pdbx_seq_one_letter_code
_entity_poly.pdbx_strand_id
1 'polypeptide(L)'
;MEQELAGSSVHADSRGRDAYAFDPIVSKYLFVHQDRLEVQTPYSRSVVKVMRDVPFASWDPDRHAWKVPYRSYEQLHRRWAEIEAAALRNEPEARKQRAAQRQGSPQELASRAHATERRRRRYPLDPNDLPPLGRPVMTRGYGVIVFIGCDGEPVDGDILGTQYADFPDHHDYVWGRWRPAAFDELIKTWPSRTKTEIGDALWWQPTLDDLRVARKAARGLERRRGRV
;
A
#
# COMPACT_ATOMS: atom_id res chain seq x y z
N MET A 1 -1.12 26.00 -36.29
CA MET A 1 -0.42 25.14 -35.32
C MET A 1 -1.24 23.94 -34.82
N GLU A 2 -2.57 24.01 -34.60
CA GLU A 2 -3.36 22.82 -34.20
C GLU A 2 -3.64 21.82 -35.34
N GLN A 3 -3.77 22.29 -36.59
CA GLN A 3 -3.99 21.41 -37.75
C GLN A 3 -2.75 20.58 -38.14
N GLU A 4 -1.54 21.07 -37.90
CA GLU A 4 -0.28 20.34 -38.18
C GLU A 4 -0.04 19.21 -37.17
N LEU A 5 -0.42 19.41 -35.90
CA LEU A 5 -0.37 18.37 -34.86
C LEU A 5 -1.38 17.25 -35.14
N ALA A 6 -2.56 17.59 -35.65
CA ALA A 6 -3.57 16.61 -36.05
C ALA A 6 -3.11 15.76 -37.23
N GLY A 7 -2.54 16.36 -38.28
CA GLY A 7 -2.01 15.62 -39.43
C GLY A 7 -0.84 14.70 -39.09
N SER A 8 0.08 15.16 -38.23
CA SER A 8 1.19 14.36 -37.71
C SER A 8 0.72 13.16 -36.88
N SER A 9 -0.35 13.34 -36.10
CA SER A 9 -0.93 12.25 -35.29
C SER A 9 -1.58 11.14 -36.11
N VAL A 10 -2.27 11.48 -37.21
CA VAL A 10 -2.90 10.50 -38.11
C VAL A 10 -1.86 9.66 -38.83
N HIS A 11 -0.78 10.30 -39.32
CA HIS A 11 0.31 9.57 -39.97
C HIS A 11 1.07 8.66 -38.98
N ALA A 12 1.26 9.12 -37.73
CA ALA A 12 1.90 8.33 -36.68
C ALA A 12 1.06 7.10 -36.29
N ASP A 13 -0.28 7.23 -36.22
CA ASP A 13 -1.17 6.10 -35.92
C ASP A 13 -1.23 5.10 -37.09
N SER A 14 -1.23 5.56 -38.34
CA SER A 14 -1.14 4.66 -39.49
C SER A 14 0.17 3.86 -39.50
N ARG A 15 1.32 4.51 -39.23
CA ARG A 15 2.60 3.82 -39.09
C ARG A 15 2.57 2.77 -37.97
N GLY A 16 1.92 3.10 -36.86
CA GLY A 16 1.75 2.18 -35.73
C GLY A 16 0.89 0.96 -36.08
N ARG A 17 -0.15 1.15 -36.90
CA ARG A 17 -0.97 0.05 -37.43
C ARG A 17 -0.17 -0.86 -38.36
N ASP A 18 0.63 -0.29 -39.24
CA ASP A 18 1.49 -1.05 -40.14
C ASP A 18 2.54 -1.86 -39.36
N ALA A 19 3.13 -1.27 -38.31
CA ALA A 19 4.04 -1.96 -37.41
C ALA A 19 3.36 -3.14 -36.68
N TYR A 20 2.13 -2.95 -36.20
CA TYR A 20 1.34 -4.04 -35.62
C TYR A 20 1.00 -5.14 -36.64
N ALA A 21 0.66 -4.77 -37.89
CA ALA A 21 0.39 -5.74 -38.94
C ALA A 21 1.63 -6.56 -39.33
N PHE A 22 2.82 -5.97 -39.21
CA PHE A 22 4.09 -6.62 -39.50
C PHE A 22 4.53 -7.59 -38.38
N ASP A 23 4.47 -7.16 -37.12
CA ASP A 23 4.90 -7.97 -35.98
C ASP A 23 3.85 -7.87 -34.86
N PRO A 24 2.75 -8.64 -34.91
CA PRO A 24 1.65 -8.51 -33.95
C PRO A 24 1.95 -9.16 -32.60
N ILE A 25 1.67 -8.42 -31.53
CA ILE A 25 1.62 -9.00 -30.18
C ILE A 25 0.45 -9.98 -30.09
N VAL A 26 0.75 -11.26 -29.87
CA VAL A 26 -0.26 -12.28 -29.59
C VAL A 26 -0.30 -12.56 -28.09
N SER A 27 -1.29 -12.01 -27.40
CA SER A 27 -1.46 -12.24 -25.96
C SER A 27 -2.92 -12.13 -25.52
N LYS A 28 -3.29 -12.91 -24.49
CA LYS A 28 -4.62 -12.91 -23.88
C LYS A 28 -5.01 -11.59 -23.19
N TYR A 29 -4.04 -10.71 -22.98
CA TYR A 29 -4.25 -9.42 -22.31
C TYR A 29 -4.33 -8.23 -23.28
N LEU A 30 -4.12 -8.46 -24.59
CA LEU A 30 -4.19 -7.42 -25.60
C LEU A 30 -5.44 -7.61 -26.46
N PHE A 31 -6.29 -6.59 -26.48
CA PHE A 31 -7.45 -6.48 -27.34
C PHE A 31 -7.20 -5.42 -28.39
N VAL A 32 -7.44 -5.79 -29.65
CA VAL A 32 -7.14 -4.93 -30.79
C VAL A 32 -8.46 -4.32 -31.28
N HIS A 33 -8.51 -2.99 -31.34
CA HIS A 33 -9.63 -2.25 -31.90
C HIS A 33 -9.19 -1.51 -33.17
N GLN A 34 -10.15 -1.01 -33.95
CA GLN A 34 -9.86 -0.34 -35.24
C GLN A 34 -9.03 0.93 -35.07
N ASP A 35 -9.23 1.66 -33.97
CA ASP A 35 -8.64 2.96 -33.67
C ASP A 35 -7.53 2.90 -32.61
N ARG A 36 -7.45 1.81 -31.82
CA ARG A 36 -6.53 1.70 -30.69
C ARG A 36 -6.24 0.26 -30.29
N LEU A 37 -5.26 0.11 -29.41
CA LEU A 37 -4.99 -1.10 -28.66
C LEU A 37 -5.50 -0.96 -27.23
N GLU A 38 -6.01 -2.05 -26.67
CA GLU A 38 -6.52 -2.11 -25.31
C GLU A 38 -5.80 -3.20 -24.52
N VAL A 39 -5.14 -2.80 -23.43
CA VAL A 39 -4.40 -3.72 -22.56
C VAL A 39 -5.21 -3.95 -21.28
N GLN A 40 -5.80 -5.14 -21.16
CA GLN A 40 -6.57 -5.55 -19.99
C GLN A 40 -5.78 -6.61 -19.23
N THR A 41 -5.23 -6.23 -18.09
CA THR A 41 -4.42 -7.11 -17.22
C THR A 41 -4.96 -7.10 -15.79
N PRO A 42 -4.77 -8.17 -15.01
CA PRO A 42 -5.00 -8.12 -13.57
C PRO A 42 -4.18 -7.01 -12.93
N TYR A 43 -4.76 -6.31 -11.96
CA TYR A 43 -4.08 -5.20 -11.28
C TYR A 43 -2.71 -5.63 -10.74
N SER A 44 -1.67 -4.94 -11.20
CA SER A 44 -0.28 -5.13 -10.78
C SER A 44 0.41 -3.77 -10.75
N ARG A 45 1.08 -3.45 -9.63
CA ARG A 45 1.86 -2.21 -9.51
C ARG A 45 2.97 -2.14 -10.56
N SER A 46 3.57 -3.29 -10.92
CA SER A 46 4.58 -3.37 -11.96
C SER A 46 3.99 -3.01 -13.32
N VAL A 47 2.83 -3.58 -13.69
CA VAL A 47 2.17 -3.24 -14.97
C VAL A 47 1.79 -1.76 -15.01
N VAL A 48 1.21 -1.22 -13.93
CA VAL A 48 0.86 0.21 -13.85
C VAL A 48 2.08 1.11 -14.02
N LYS A 49 3.23 0.73 -13.44
CA LYS A 49 4.49 1.48 -13.59
C LYS A 49 4.94 1.47 -15.06
N VAL A 50 5.01 0.30 -15.67
CA VAL A 50 5.45 0.15 -17.07
C VAL A 50 4.51 0.89 -18.04
N MET A 51 3.20 0.77 -17.84
CA MET A 51 2.20 1.43 -18.71
C MET A 51 2.24 2.97 -18.62
N ARG A 52 2.63 3.53 -17.47
CA ARG A 52 2.83 4.99 -17.35
C ARG A 52 4.01 5.50 -18.17
N ASP A 53 4.98 4.65 -18.46
CA ASP A 53 6.13 4.98 -19.30
C ASP A 53 5.82 4.83 -20.80
N VAL A 54 4.66 4.26 -21.16
CA VAL A 54 4.19 4.19 -22.54
C VAL A 54 3.53 5.53 -22.93
N PRO A 55 4.05 6.24 -23.94
CA PRO A 55 3.49 7.53 -24.36
C PRO A 55 2.02 7.43 -24.74
N PHE A 56 1.22 8.43 -24.37
CA PHE A 56 -0.21 8.52 -24.72
C PHE A 56 -1.10 7.36 -24.23
N ALA A 57 -0.56 6.44 -23.44
CA ALA A 57 -1.37 5.45 -22.76
C ALA A 57 -2.27 6.12 -21.73
N SER A 58 -3.55 5.78 -21.74
CA SER A 58 -4.53 6.32 -20.80
C SER A 58 -5.28 5.17 -20.12
N TRP A 59 -5.54 5.33 -18.83
CA TRP A 59 -6.32 4.37 -18.07
C TRP A 59 -7.82 4.65 -18.26
N ASP A 60 -8.57 3.65 -18.71
CA ASP A 60 -10.03 3.66 -18.74
C ASP A 60 -10.59 2.99 -17.47
N PRO A 61 -11.20 3.76 -16.55
CA PRO A 61 -11.75 3.21 -15.32
C PRO A 61 -13.01 2.35 -15.54
N ASP A 62 -13.77 2.56 -16.61
CA ASP A 62 -15.01 1.82 -16.86
C ASP A 62 -14.72 0.43 -17.41
N ARG A 63 -13.73 0.32 -18.30
CA ARG A 63 -13.29 -0.97 -18.89
C ARG A 63 -12.21 -1.68 -18.07
N HIS A 64 -11.69 -1.02 -17.04
CA HIS A 64 -10.51 -1.44 -16.28
C HIS A 64 -9.34 -1.84 -17.20
N ALA A 65 -9.08 -1.02 -18.23
CA ALA A 65 -8.10 -1.33 -19.25
C ALA A 65 -7.30 -0.08 -19.65
N TRP A 66 -6.09 -0.29 -20.15
CA TRP A 66 -5.30 0.79 -20.72
C TRP A 66 -5.62 0.94 -22.20
N LYS A 67 -5.97 2.15 -22.62
CA LYS A 67 -6.07 2.54 -24.02
C LYS A 67 -4.71 3.03 -24.50
N VAL A 68 -4.19 2.39 -25.54
CA VAL A 68 -2.91 2.71 -26.16
C VAL A 68 -3.15 3.02 -27.64
N PRO A 69 -2.92 4.27 -28.10
CA PRO A 69 -3.00 4.59 -29.51
C PRO A 69 -1.93 3.83 -30.33
N TYR A 70 -2.21 3.55 -31.60
CA TYR A 70 -1.30 2.78 -32.45
C TYR A 70 0.09 3.43 -32.60
N ARG A 71 0.19 4.75 -32.59
CA ARG A 71 1.49 5.47 -32.60
C ARG A 71 2.44 5.08 -31.47
N SER A 72 1.92 4.48 -30.40
CA SER A 72 2.70 4.02 -29.24
C SER A 72 2.96 2.52 -29.25
N TYR A 73 2.63 1.83 -30.34
CA TYR A 73 2.77 0.39 -30.49
C TYR A 73 4.21 -0.09 -30.25
N GLU A 74 5.19 0.50 -30.94
CA GLU A 74 6.62 0.15 -30.78
C GLU A 74 7.08 0.21 -29.32
N GLN A 75 6.63 1.22 -28.58
CA GLN A 75 6.97 1.41 -27.17
C GLN A 75 6.29 0.39 -26.27
N LEU A 76 5.05 0.00 -26.62
CA LEU A 76 4.31 -1.08 -25.97
C LEU A 76 4.96 -2.44 -26.25
N HIS A 77 5.30 -2.71 -27.52
CA HIS A 77 5.92 -3.95 -27.99
C HIS A 77 7.22 -4.25 -27.24
N ARG A 78 8.14 -3.28 -27.18
CA ARG A 78 9.41 -3.40 -26.43
C ARG A 78 9.24 -3.74 -24.95
N ARG A 79 8.11 -3.36 -24.35
CA ARG A 79 7.81 -3.55 -22.92
C ARG A 79 6.83 -4.70 -22.68
N TRP A 80 6.35 -5.35 -23.73
CA TRP A 80 5.26 -6.33 -23.64
C TRP A 80 5.65 -7.52 -22.78
N ALA A 81 6.87 -8.05 -22.95
CA ALA A 81 7.35 -9.18 -22.16
C ALA A 81 7.34 -8.89 -20.64
N GLU A 82 7.66 -7.67 -20.21
CA GLU A 82 7.59 -7.28 -18.79
C GLU A 82 6.13 -7.18 -18.31
N ILE A 83 5.25 -6.60 -19.13
CA ILE A 83 3.82 -6.46 -18.84
C ILE A 83 3.19 -7.84 -18.69
N GLU A 84 3.42 -8.73 -19.65
CA GLU A 84 2.84 -10.08 -19.66
C GLU A 84 3.37 -10.93 -18.51
N ALA A 85 4.69 -10.94 -18.26
CA ALA A 85 5.25 -11.65 -17.11
C ALA A 85 4.69 -11.11 -15.79
N ALA A 86 4.52 -9.79 -15.67
CA ALA A 86 3.91 -9.19 -14.49
C ALA A 86 2.41 -9.53 -14.37
N ALA A 87 1.67 -9.62 -15.47
CA ALA A 87 0.27 -10.01 -15.51
C ALA A 87 0.10 -11.48 -15.11
N LEU A 88 0.88 -12.40 -15.70
CA LEU A 88 0.89 -13.83 -15.39
C LEU A 88 1.17 -14.10 -13.90
N ARG A 89 2.18 -13.44 -13.32
CA ARG A 89 2.48 -13.55 -11.87
C ARG A 89 1.33 -13.07 -10.98
N ASN A 90 0.49 -12.17 -11.50
CA ASN A 90 -0.62 -11.56 -10.78
C ASN A 90 -1.97 -12.18 -11.11
N GLU A 91 -2.00 -13.26 -11.90
CA GLU A 91 -3.24 -14.00 -12.13
C GLU A 91 -3.80 -14.53 -10.80
N PRO A 92 -5.13 -14.51 -10.63
CA PRO A 92 -5.78 -14.99 -9.42
C PRO A 92 -5.34 -16.42 -9.05
N GLU A 93 -5.18 -17.30 -10.04
CA GLU A 93 -4.74 -18.68 -9.83
C GLU A 93 -3.26 -18.76 -9.42
N ALA A 94 -2.37 -18.01 -10.07
CA ALA A 94 -0.96 -17.91 -9.65
C ALA A 94 -0.82 -17.27 -8.25
N ARG A 95 -1.74 -16.38 -7.85
CA ARG A 95 -1.82 -15.85 -6.48
C ARG A 95 -2.28 -16.90 -5.49
N LYS A 96 -3.33 -17.67 -5.82
CA LYS A 96 -3.83 -18.77 -4.97
C LYS A 96 -2.78 -19.85 -4.78
N GLN A 97 -2.09 -20.27 -5.84
CA GLN A 97 -1.03 -21.28 -5.77
C GLN A 97 0.14 -20.80 -4.90
N ARG A 98 0.56 -19.54 -5.02
CA ARG A 98 1.58 -18.95 -4.13
C ARG A 98 1.11 -18.84 -2.69
N ALA A 99 -0.17 -18.54 -2.46
CA ALA A 99 -0.74 -18.51 -1.12
C ALA A 99 -0.76 -19.92 -0.52
N ALA A 100 -1.17 -20.93 -1.29
CA ALA A 100 -1.19 -22.33 -0.89
C ALA A 100 0.22 -22.89 -0.62
N GLN A 101 1.22 -22.56 -1.44
CA GLN A 101 2.62 -22.95 -1.21
C GLN A 101 3.24 -22.28 0.03
N ARG A 102 2.75 -21.09 0.40
CA ARG A 102 3.16 -20.39 1.62
C ARG A 102 2.32 -20.79 2.83
N GLN A 103 1.24 -21.54 2.60
CA GLN A 103 0.29 -21.93 3.62
C GLN A 103 0.97 -22.84 4.64
N GLY A 104 1.01 -22.41 5.90
CA GLY A 104 1.69 -23.13 6.98
C GLY A 104 3.19 -22.86 7.07
N SER A 105 3.73 -21.92 6.29
CA SER A 105 5.11 -21.47 6.50
C SER A 105 5.25 -20.80 7.89
N PRO A 106 6.39 -20.94 8.58
CA PRO A 106 6.62 -20.30 9.87
C PRO A 106 6.38 -18.77 9.82
N GLN A 107 6.73 -18.14 8.71
CA GLN A 107 6.52 -16.71 8.48
C GLN A 107 5.03 -16.33 8.40
N GLU A 108 4.19 -17.14 7.77
CA GLU A 108 2.75 -16.90 7.72
C GLU A 108 2.11 -17.08 9.11
N LEU A 109 2.49 -18.15 9.83
CA LEU A 109 2.00 -18.40 11.18
C LEU A 109 2.36 -17.26 12.13
N ALA A 110 3.61 -16.81 12.12
CA ALA A 110 4.05 -15.63 12.86
C ALA A 110 3.25 -14.37 12.46
N SER A 111 3.10 -14.12 11.16
CA SER A 111 2.33 -12.97 10.66
C SER A 111 0.87 -13.00 11.13
N ARG A 112 0.25 -14.19 11.16
CA ARG A 112 -1.11 -14.39 11.65
C ARG A 112 -1.20 -14.21 13.17
N ALA A 113 -0.21 -14.67 13.92
CA ALA A 113 -0.09 -14.42 15.35
C ALA A 113 0.01 -12.90 15.63
N HIS A 114 0.93 -12.19 14.97
CA HIS A 114 1.05 -10.73 15.04
C HIS A 114 -0.26 -10.02 14.67
N ALA A 115 -0.92 -10.44 13.60
CA ALA A 115 -2.18 -9.83 13.19
C ALA A 115 -3.32 -10.08 14.20
N THR A 116 -3.34 -11.25 14.83
CA THR A 116 -4.32 -11.59 15.87
C THR A 116 -4.06 -10.77 17.13
N GLU A 117 -2.80 -10.66 17.53
CA GLU A 117 -2.39 -9.85 18.68
C GLU A 117 -2.74 -8.37 18.45
N ARG A 118 -2.43 -7.81 17.27
CA ARG A 118 -2.80 -6.45 16.89
C ARG A 118 -4.29 -6.14 17.03
N ARG A 119 -5.16 -7.13 16.80
CA ARG A 119 -6.62 -6.99 16.89
C ARG A 119 -7.12 -6.93 18.32
N ARG A 120 -6.35 -7.43 19.30
CA ARG A 120 -6.67 -7.32 20.73
C ARG A 120 -6.57 -5.88 21.26
N ARG A 121 -5.92 -4.98 20.51
CA ARG A 121 -5.78 -3.55 20.83
C ARG A 121 -5.19 -3.29 22.22
N ARG A 122 -4.24 -4.14 22.60
CA ARG A 122 -3.38 -3.97 23.76
C ARG A 122 -1.96 -3.65 23.32
N TYR A 123 -1.20 -2.99 24.17
CA TYR A 123 0.18 -2.59 23.93
C TYR A 123 0.93 -2.55 25.27
N PRO A 124 2.16 -3.09 25.36
CA PRO A 124 2.92 -3.06 26.60
C PRO A 124 3.26 -1.63 27.00
N LEU A 125 3.04 -1.29 28.27
CA LEU A 125 3.35 0.01 28.87
C LEU A 125 4.22 -0.18 30.09
N ASP A 126 5.10 0.79 30.34
CA ASP A 126 5.81 0.89 31.61
C ASP A 126 4.86 1.51 32.65
N PRO A 127 4.58 0.85 33.78
CA PRO A 127 3.75 1.42 34.83
C PRO A 127 4.34 2.70 35.45
N ASN A 128 5.65 2.94 35.33
CA ASN A 128 6.31 4.16 35.78
C ASN A 128 6.31 5.30 34.75
N ASP A 129 6.05 5.00 33.47
CA ASP A 129 6.03 5.97 32.37
C ASP A 129 4.79 5.79 31.48
N LEU A 130 3.62 6.12 32.04
CA LEU A 130 2.34 5.96 31.35
C LEU A 130 2.07 7.10 30.35
N PRO A 131 1.56 6.78 29.16
CA PRO A 131 1.19 7.77 28.15
C PRO A 131 -0.02 8.60 28.57
N PRO A 132 -0.14 9.84 28.06
CA PRO A 132 -1.33 10.66 28.28
C PRO A 132 -2.55 10.00 27.64
N LEU A 133 -3.52 9.63 28.49
CA LEU A 133 -4.78 9.04 28.04
C LEU A 133 -5.59 10.05 27.20
N GLY A 134 -6.25 9.55 26.16
CA GLY A 134 -7.08 10.36 25.27
C GLY A 134 -6.29 11.26 24.30
N ARG A 135 -4.95 11.21 24.29
CA ARG A 135 -4.12 11.98 23.37
C ARG A 135 -3.42 11.08 22.34
N PRO A 136 -3.30 11.52 21.08
CA PRO A 136 -2.52 10.78 20.09
C PRO A 136 -1.02 10.79 20.42
N VAL A 137 -0.45 9.60 20.53
CA VAL A 137 0.97 9.36 20.78
C VAL A 137 1.54 8.42 19.72
N MET A 138 2.82 8.53 19.44
CA MET A 138 3.55 7.60 18.59
C MET A 138 4.00 6.38 19.39
N THR A 139 4.08 5.23 18.73
CA THR A 139 4.58 3.96 19.26
C THR A 139 5.51 3.27 18.27
N ARG A 140 6.36 2.36 18.74
CA ARG A 140 7.38 1.66 17.92
C ARG A 140 6.76 0.82 16.80
N GLY A 141 5.72 0.04 17.10
CA GLY A 141 5.12 -0.90 16.14
C GLY A 141 3.76 -0.51 15.57
N TYR A 142 3.07 0.48 16.15
CA TYR A 142 1.65 0.72 15.86
C TYR A 142 1.37 2.07 15.23
N GLY A 143 2.37 2.95 15.14
CA GLY A 143 2.22 4.30 14.63
C GLY A 143 1.51 5.20 15.66
N VAL A 144 0.76 6.18 15.15
CA VAL A 144 0.03 7.11 16.01
C VAL A 144 -1.27 6.49 16.50
N ILE A 145 -1.37 6.27 17.81
CA ILE A 145 -2.53 5.67 18.50
C ILE A 145 -2.96 6.53 19.69
N VAL A 146 -4.16 6.26 20.22
CA VAL A 146 -4.67 6.90 21.43
C VAL A 146 -4.87 5.83 22.50
N PHE A 147 -4.20 6.00 23.64
CA PHE A 147 -4.44 5.15 24.82
C PHE A 147 -5.74 5.54 25.51
N ILE A 148 -6.54 4.53 25.86
CA ILE A 148 -7.85 4.70 26.51
C ILE A 148 -7.85 4.20 27.96
N GLY A 149 -6.80 3.48 28.37
CA GLY A 149 -6.60 3.06 29.75
C GLY A 149 -5.49 2.02 29.87
N CYS A 150 -5.17 1.67 31.11
CA CYS A 150 -4.29 0.58 31.49
C CYS A 150 -5.11 -0.34 32.39
N ASP A 151 -5.05 -1.65 32.17
CA ASP A 151 -5.74 -2.64 33.03
C ASP A 151 -4.86 -3.04 34.23
N GLY A 152 -3.55 -2.77 34.18
CA GLY A 152 -2.59 -3.16 35.20
C GLY A 152 -2.24 -4.66 35.18
N GLU A 153 -2.70 -5.40 34.16
CA GLU A 153 -2.34 -6.80 34.00
C GLU A 153 -0.91 -6.91 33.45
N PRO A 154 -0.04 -7.75 34.06
CA PRO A 154 1.32 -7.93 33.58
C PRO A 154 1.34 -8.56 32.18
N VAL A 155 2.32 -8.15 31.39
CA VAL A 155 2.56 -8.68 30.05
C VAL A 155 3.25 -10.04 30.15
N ASP A 156 2.73 -11.02 29.41
CA ASP A 156 3.34 -12.34 29.30
C ASP A 156 4.70 -12.25 28.57
N GLY A 157 5.75 -12.79 29.17
CA GLY A 157 7.11 -12.79 28.63
C GLY A 157 7.25 -13.50 27.28
N ASP A 158 6.46 -14.54 27.02
CA ASP A 158 6.46 -15.23 25.72
C ASP A 158 5.89 -14.35 24.61
N ILE A 159 4.85 -13.57 24.94
CA ILE A 159 4.25 -12.60 24.01
C ILE A 159 5.22 -11.44 23.80
N LEU A 160 5.89 -10.97 24.86
CA LEU A 160 6.88 -9.90 24.77
C LEU A 160 8.03 -10.29 23.83
N GLY A 161 8.66 -11.46 24.05
CA GLY A 161 9.80 -11.92 23.26
C GLY A 161 9.48 -12.29 21.82
N THR A 162 8.21 -12.60 21.51
CA THR A 162 7.81 -12.96 20.13
C THR A 162 7.16 -11.80 19.37
N GLN A 163 6.29 -11.02 20.01
CA GLN A 163 5.46 -10.00 19.35
C GLN A 163 6.03 -8.58 19.49
N TYR A 164 6.88 -8.36 20.50
CA TYR A 164 7.42 -7.08 20.91
C TYR A 164 8.93 -7.18 21.20
N ALA A 165 9.65 -7.96 20.37
CA ALA A 165 11.07 -8.25 20.56
C ALA A 165 12.00 -7.02 20.49
N ASP A 166 11.48 -5.88 20.03
CA ASP A 166 12.15 -4.59 19.97
C ASP A 166 12.00 -3.74 21.25
N PHE A 167 11.37 -4.29 22.29
CA PHE A 167 11.19 -3.62 23.57
C PHE A 167 12.47 -3.71 24.42
N PRO A 168 12.75 -2.69 25.26
CA PRO A 168 13.85 -2.76 26.21
C PRO A 168 13.68 -3.92 27.19
N ASP A 169 14.79 -4.37 27.77
CA ASP A 169 14.84 -5.51 28.70
C ASP A 169 14.36 -5.09 30.12
N HIS A 170 13.09 -4.67 30.21
CA HIS A 170 12.40 -4.39 31.46
C HIS A 170 11.22 -5.37 31.61
N HIS A 171 11.08 -6.01 32.77
CA HIS A 171 10.13 -7.11 32.93
C HIS A 171 8.77 -6.72 33.53
N ASP A 172 8.60 -5.47 33.97
CA ASP A 172 7.39 -5.03 34.68
C ASP A 172 6.37 -4.34 33.76
N TYR A 173 6.26 -4.78 32.50
CA TYR A 173 5.28 -4.19 31.58
C TYR A 173 3.86 -4.58 31.93
N VAL A 174 2.94 -3.63 31.76
CA VAL A 174 1.49 -3.81 31.95
C VAL A 174 0.73 -3.54 30.66
N TRP A 175 -0.46 -4.12 30.50
CA TRP A 175 -1.26 -3.93 29.29
C TRP A 175 -1.96 -2.57 29.25
N GLY A 176 -1.62 -1.79 28.21
CA GLY A 176 -2.33 -0.59 27.80
C GLY A 176 -3.37 -0.87 26.73
N ARG A 177 -4.62 -0.46 26.94
CA ARG A 177 -5.66 -0.49 25.90
C ARG A 177 -5.57 0.74 25.02
N TRP A 178 -5.67 0.55 23.71
CA TRP A 178 -5.59 1.64 22.75
C TRP A 178 -6.66 1.58 21.66
N ARG A 179 -6.81 2.68 20.94
CA ARG A 179 -7.61 2.76 19.72
C ARG A 179 -6.89 3.58 18.65
N PRO A 180 -7.22 3.38 17.37
CA PRO A 180 -6.76 4.29 16.32
C PRO A 180 -7.18 5.73 16.63
N ALA A 181 -6.28 6.68 16.37
CA ALA A 181 -6.60 8.11 16.44
C ALA A 181 -7.59 8.48 15.34
N ALA A 182 -8.60 9.28 15.68
CA ALA A 182 -9.52 9.85 14.70
C ALA A 182 -8.85 10.98 13.91
N PHE A 183 -9.37 11.31 12.73
CA PHE A 183 -8.79 12.36 11.89
C PHE A 183 -8.79 13.73 12.59
N ASP A 184 -9.89 14.07 13.26
CA ASP A 184 -10.01 15.32 14.05
C ASP A 184 -8.99 15.39 15.19
N GLU A 185 -8.76 14.29 15.90
CA GLU A 185 -7.76 14.21 16.98
C GLU A 185 -6.34 14.42 16.44
N LEU A 186 -6.03 13.83 15.28
CA LEU A 186 -4.74 14.01 14.61
C LEU A 186 -4.51 15.44 14.11
N ILE A 187 -5.58 16.18 13.78
CA ILE A 187 -5.49 17.59 13.41
C ILE A 187 -5.20 18.44 14.64
N LYS A 188 -5.93 18.18 15.75
CA LYS A 188 -5.79 18.93 17.01
C LYS A 188 -4.50 18.63 17.78
N THR A 189 -3.80 17.56 17.42
CA THR A 189 -2.54 17.18 18.06
C THR A 189 -1.40 18.10 17.65
N TRP A 190 -0.75 18.69 18.64
CA TRP A 190 0.46 19.49 18.46
C TRP A 190 1.66 18.56 18.20
N PRO A 191 2.47 18.83 17.15
CA PRO A 191 3.66 18.03 16.87
C PRO A 191 4.76 18.29 17.91
N SER A 192 5.59 17.28 18.15
CA SER A 192 6.87 17.51 18.83
C SER A 192 7.74 18.46 18.00
N ARG A 193 8.40 19.42 18.66
CA ARG A 193 9.35 20.35 18.03
C ARG A 193 10.72 19.71 17.77
N THR A 194 11.06 18.69 18.54
CA THR A 194 12.35 18.00 18.47
C THR A 194 12.12 16.55 18.06
N LYS A 195 13.02 16.02 17.23
CA LYS A 195 13.00 14.59 16.90
C LYS A 195 13.30 13.81 18.18
N THR A 196 12.35 13.01 18.64
CA THR A 196 12.55 12.18 19.83
C THR A 196 13.56 11.08 19.51
N GLU A 197 14.61 10.97 20.32
CA GLU A 197 15.48 9.82 20.32
C GLU A 197 14.69 8.63 20.88
N ILE A 198 14.49 7.61 20.05
CA ILE A 198 13.54 6.53 20.32
C ILE A 198 14.03 5.62 21.47
N GLY A 199 15.34 5.62 21.76
CA GLY A 199 16.00 5.07 22.95
C GLY A 199 15.28 3.87 23.57
N ASP A 200 14.90 4.02 24.85
CA ASP A 200 14.08 3.07 25.60
C ASP A 200 12.60 3.52 25.71
N ALA A 201 12.24 4.62 25.04
CA ALA A 201 10.89 5.15 25.07
C ALA A 201 9.90 4.22 24.35
N LEU A 202 8.87 3.77 25.08
CA LEU A 202 7.79 2.93 24.52
C LEU A 202 6.79 3.74 23.70
N TRP A 203 6.64 5.01 24.03
CA TRP A 203 5.77 5.97 23.38
C TRP A 203 6.40 7.37 23.38
N TRP A 204 6.02 8.22 22.43
CA TRP A 204 6.48 9.61 22.39
C TRP A 204 5.48 10.52 21.68
N GLN A 205 5.69 11.84 21.81
CA GLN A 205 4.89 12.80 21.06
C GLN A 205 5.23 12.72 19.56
N PRO A 206 4.23 12.56 18.67
CA PRO A 206 4.48 12.38 17.25
C PRO A 206 5.09 13.63 16.62
N THR A 207 5.96 13.44 15.63
CA THR A 207 6.52 14.53 14.83
C THR A 207 5.51 15.00 13.77
N LEU A 208 5.81 16.12 13.08
CA LEU A 208 4.94 16.61 12.01
C LEU A 208 4.83 15.61 10.84
N ASP A 209 5.91 14.93 10.47
CA ASP A 209 5.90 13.95 9.38
C ASP A 209 5.10 12.70 9.73
N ASP A 210 5.20 12.25 10.98
CA ASP A 210 4.37 11.18 11.52
C ASP A 210 2.87 11.52 11.42
N LEU A 211 2.51 12.73 11.87
CA LEU A 211 1.13 13.21 11.80
C LEU A 211 0.65 13.33 10.35
N ARG A 212 1.49 13.73 9.39
CA ARG A 212 1.13 13.76 7.96
C ARG A 212 0.77 12.37 7.44
N VAL A 213 1.58 11.36 7.76
CA VAL A 213 1.32 9.97 7.35
C VAL A 213 0.03 9.46 8.00
N ALA A 214 -0.14 9.67 9.31
CA ALA A 214 -1.32 9.25 10.05
C ALA A 214 -2.61 9.92 9.52
N ARG A 215 -2.58 11.24 9.27
CA ARG A 215 -3.70 12.00 8.70
C ARG A 215 -4.09 11.48 7.31
N LYS A 216 -3.11 11.17 6.46
CA LYS A 216 -3.37 10.59 5.12
C LYS A 216 -4.04 9.22 5.22
N ALA A 217 -3.61 8.38 6.15
CA ALA A 217 -4.20 7.07 6.39
C ALA A 217 -5.64 7.19 6.94
N ALA A 218 -5.86 8.04 7.95
CA ALA A 218 -7.18 8.29 8.55
C ALA A 218 -8.19 8.82 7.52
N ARG A 219 -7.81 9.82 6.70
CA ARG A 219 -8.65 10.34 5.61
C ARG A 219 -8.97 9.27 4.55
N GLY A 220 -8.07 8.30 4.35
CA GLY A 220 -8.31 7.15 3.48
C GLY A 220 -9.36 6.20 4.05
N LEU A 221 -9.38 6.02 5.37
CA LEU A 221 -10.34 5.16 6.07
C LEU A 221 -11.74 5.79 6.13
N GLU A 222 -11.84 7.09 6.41
CA GLU A 222 -13.12 7.83 6.41
C GLU A 222 -13.82 7.76 5.06
N ARG A 223 -13.08 7.96 3.96
CA ARG A 223 -13.62 7.85 2.60
C ARG A 223 -14.18 6.46 2.26
N ARG A 224 -13.64 5.41 2.88
CA ARG A 224 -14.17 4.03 2.69
C ARG A 224 -15.41 3.80 3.53
N ARG A 225 -15.49 4.39 4.73
CA ARG A 225 -16.66 4.28 5.62
C ARG A 225 -17.86 5.08 5.13
N GLY A 226 -17.65 6.25 4.51
CA GLY A 226 -18.74 7.07 3.95
C GLY A 226 -19.22 6.65 2.56
N ARG A 227 -18.71 5.53 2.01
CA ARG A 227 -19.12 4.98 0.70
C ARG A 227 -19.92 3.68 0.83
N VAL A 228 -20.34 3.36 2.06
CA VAL A 228 -21.27 2.29 2.43
C VAL A 228 -22.57 2.97 2.84
#